data_AF-D4DV69-F1
#
_entry.id   AF-D4DV69-F1
#
_cell.length_a   1.000
_cell.length_b   1.000
_cell.length_c   1.000
_cell.angle_alpha   90.00
_cell.angle_beta   90.00
_cell.angle_gamma   90.00
#
_symmetry.space_group_name_H-M   'P 1'
#
loop_
_entity.id
_entity.type
_entity.pdbx_description
1 polymer ?
#
loop_
_entity_poly.entity_id
_entity_poly.type
_entity_poly.pdbx_seq_one_letter_code
_entity_poly.pdbx_strand_id
1 'polypeptide(L)'
;MNAGLPHPRRFFFVLAALFALLFLAGYGGSNLIAAYIPWHIRPALPFESAIPFLPAWSAVYLTVPLLLAASVRWADWRETWALFAVLTAELAAACPFFILLPVQTAYPPRLAEGFWQPWFALADHLSMAHNHLPSLHAAFACTAALAAWRHSAARFALIAPWAAAVVASTLLIHEHHLSDLVCGALLAAAVWHTVGPWARRPDILRRVSTEWQMLLEQAAFARRHRRYALISLILAAYRLRHPARGGLLVSGYCFLQAFDDLMDGDRQTARTADEEARRLIREWRHGRFDENDPYSRLAADFRCRLKTSEASFCEAKTDIEGLGEAKANAKHSGKTETVLPAAAARFALTRTLGLLHTMHLDRLRAERAQLWTEAEIAAQHRRTFTRSLDLLLAALGSSVRGRDLPELVDALGWCSTMRDLPEDLRAGIVNIPSELWRQAGWPSEKRHDPAALSAYAAFRAWMRQERSRALQLLDQADRRTAALNDETARRISNLFTRSVRRFAEQRLPARYPWLNGPTDQAV
;
A
#
# COMPACT_ATOMS: atom_id res chain seq x y z
N MET A 1 21.57 9.23 -9.37
CA MET A 1 21.61 9.31 -7.89
C MET A 1 20.23 8.96 -7.37
N ASN A 2 20.18 8.11 -6.35
CA ASN A 2 19.12 7.13 -6.16
C ASN A 2 18.24 7.49 -4.96
N ALA A 3 16.92 7.61 -5.17
CA ALA A 3 15.96 7.93 -4.12
C ALA A 3 16.11 7.00 -2.90
N GLY A 4 16.26 7.60 -1.72
CA GLY A 4 16.28 6.88 -0.45
C GLY A 4 14.92 6.19 -0.20
N LEU A 5 14.96 4.97 0.30
CA LEU A 5 13.75 4.30 0.80
C LEU A 5 13.47 4.83 2.22
N PRO A 6 12.24 5.30 2.51
CA PRO A 6 11.88 5.71 3.86
C PRO A 6 11.93 4.50 4.81
N HIS A 7 12.49 4.69 6.01
CA HIS A 7 12.56 3.66 7.06
C HIS A 7 13.08 2.28 6.59
N PRO A 8 14.30 2.17 6.05
CA PRO A 8 14.83 0.94 5.45
C PRO A 8 14.91 -0.23 6.44
N ARG A 9 15.12 0.05 7.74
CA ARG A 9 15.08 -0.99 8.79
C ARG A 9 13.69 -1.60 8.94
N ARG A 10 12.62 -0.80 8.91
CA ARG A 10 11.23 -1.30 8.98
C ARG A 10 10.92 -2.15 7.74
N PHE A 11 11.37 -1.70 6.57
CA PHE A 11 11.22 -2.45 5.33
C PHE A 11 11.86 -3.85 5.42
N PHE A 12 13.09 -3.95 5.94
CA PHE A 12 13.76 -5.24 6.19
C PHE A 12 12.91 -6.18 7.06
N PHE A 13 12.45 -5.72 8.22
CA PHE A 13 11.66 -6.57 9.12
C PHE A 13 10.31 -6.98 8.53
N VAL A 14 9.65 -6.11 7.77
CA VAL A 14 8.40 -6.46 7.07
C VAL A 14 8.66 -7.54 6.01
N LEU A 15 9.72 -7.42 5.21
CA LEU A 15 10.07 -8.44 4.22
C LEU A 15 10.47 -9.77 4.88
N ALA A 16 11.21 -9.73 5.99
CA ALA A 16 11.57 -10.93 6.73
C ALA A 16 10.34 -11.64 7.30
N ALA A 17 9.41 -10.90 7.92
CA ALA A 17 8.15 -11.45 8.42
C ALA A 17 7.27 -11.99 7.29
N LEU A 18 7.17 -11.28 6.16
CA LEU A 18 6.45 -11.73 4.98
C LEU A 18 7.05 -13.02 4.42
N PHE A 19 8.38 -13.10 4.30
CA PHE A 19 9.05 -14.31 3.84
C PHE A 19 8.81 -15.48 4.80
N ALA A 20 8.87 -15.27 6.12
CA ALA A 20 8.57 -16.30 7.10
C ALA A 20 7.12 -16.83 6.96
N LEU A 21 6.15 -15.95 6.71
CA LEU A 21 4.75 -16.35 6.46
C LEU A 21 4.61 -17.12 5.15
N LEU A 22 5.26 -16.66 4.08
CA LEU A 22 5.27 -17.36 2.78
C LEU A 22 5.94 -18.73 2.89
N PHE A 23 7.05 -18.81 3.64
CA PHE A 23 7.74 -20.06 3.93
C PHE A 23 6.84 -21.01 4.69
N LEU A 24 6.23 -20.58 5.80
CA LEU A 24 5.29 -21.41 6.56
C LEU A 24 4.14 -21.93 5.69
N ALA A 25 3.53 -21.06 4.88
CA ALA A 25 2.42 -21.44 4.00
C ALA A 25 2.85 -22.37 2.86
N GLY A 26 3.93 -22.03 2.15
CA GLY A 26 4.41 -22.78 0.99
C GLY A 26 5.11 -24.08 1.36
N TYR A 27 6.08 -24.01 2.27
CA TYR A 27 6.85 -25.15 2.76
C TYR A 27 5.96 -26.10 3.58
N GLY A 28 5.20 -25.57 4.54
CA GLY A 28 4.27 -26.38 5.33
C GLY A 28 3.13 -26.95 4.48
N GLY A 29 2.55 -26.14 3.59
CA GLY A 29 1.48 -26.58 2.69
C GLY A 29 1.93 -27.67 1.71
N SER A 30 3.11 -27.53 1.10
CA SER A 30 3.66 -28.55 0.20
C SER A 30 3.91 -29.88 0.93
N ASN A 31 4.46 -29.85 2.14
CA ASN A 31 4.64 -31.05 2.95
C ASN A 31 3.31 -31.75 3.29
N LEU A 32 2.27 -30.98 3.66
CA LEU A 32 0.94 -31.53 3.96
C LEU A 32 0.30 -32.18 2.73
N ILE A 33 0.46 -31.57 1.55
CA ILE A 33 -0.07 -32.12 0.30
C ILE A 33 0.73 -33.37 -0.10
N ALA A 34 2.06 -33.33 0.01
CA ALA A 34 2.96 -34.42 -0.34
C ALA A 34 2.66 -35.72 0.45
N ALA A 35 2.16 -35.61 1.68
CA ALA A 35 1.75 -36.75 2.51
C ALA A 35 0.63 -37.62 1.87
N TYR A 36 -0.12 -37.09 0.91
CA TYR A 36 -1.18 -37.81 0.20
C TYR A 36 -0.72 -38.37 -1.16
N ILE A 37 0.54 -38.19 -1.53
CA ILE A 37 1.07 -38.62 -2.82
C ILE A 37 1.51 -40.10 -2.73
N PRO A 38 1.02 -40.99 -3.60
CA PRO A 38 1.21 -42.43 -3.43
C PRO A 38 2.54 -42.97 -3.99
N TRP A 39 3.37 -42.13 -4.61
CA TRP A 39 4.67 -42.51 -5.17
C TRP A 39 5.79 -41.70 -4.53
N HIS A 40 7.02 -42.23 -4.57
CA HIS A 40 8.22 -41.56 -4.09
C HIS A 40 9.39 -41.80 -5.05
N ILE A 41 10.30 -40.85 -5.12
CA ILE A 41 11.61 -41.02 -5.75
C ILE A 41 12.66 -41.40 -4.71
N ARG A 42 13.72 -42.09 -5.15
CA ARG A 42 14.82 -42.55 -4.28
C ARG A 42 16.15 -42.09 -4.88
N PRO A 43 16.56 -40.83 -4.61
CA PRO A 43 17.69 -40.22 -5.30
C PRO A 43 19.03 -40.49 -4.58
N ALA A 44 19.04 -41.41 -3.61
CA ALA A 44 20.19 -41.77 -2.80
C ALA A 44 21.29 -42.46 -3.62
N LEU A 45 22.53 -42.02 -3.46
CA LEU A 45 23.68 -42.69 -4.06
C LEU A 45 24.21 -43.80 -3.14
N PRO A 46 24.80 -44.89 -3.68
CA PRO A 46 25.18 -46.06 -2.88
C PRO A 46 26.18 -45.79 -1.75
N PHE A 47 27.03 -44.76 -1.88
CA PHE A 47 28.03 -44.43 -0.86
C PHE A 47 27.43 -43.61 0.30
N GLU A 48 26.25 -43.02 0.14
CA GLU A 48 25.69 -42.09 1.13
C GLU A 48 25.32 -42.80 2.44
N SER A 49 25.06 -44.10 2.41
CA SER A 49 24.86 -44.91 3.61
C SER A 49 26.10 -45.02 4.50
N ALA A 50 27.28 -44.69 3.98
CA ALA A 50 28.54 -44.66 4.75
C ALA A 50 28.80 -43.31 5.43
N ILE A 51 27.99 -42.27 5.15
CA ILE A 51 28.13 -40.96 5.79
C ILE A 51 27.75 -41.11 7.27
N PRO A 52 28.60 -40.72 8.23
CA PRO A 52 28.30 -40.85 9.65
C PRO A 52 27.17 -39.90 10.07
N PHE A 53 26.25 -40.41 10.91
CA PHE A 53 25.24 -39.60 11.56
C PHE A 53 25.85 -38.81 12.73
N LEU A 54 25.81 -37.48 12.67
CA LEU A 54 26.39 -36.58 13.67
C LEU A 54 25.35 -35.57 14.18
N PRO A 55 24.57 -35.90 15.23
CA PRO A 55 23.46 -35.05 15.70
C PRO A 55 23.89 -33.67 16.19
N ALA A 56 25.15 -33.48 16.60
CA ALA A 56 25.69 -32.16 16.97
C ALA A 56 25.61 -31.13 15.83
N TRP A 57 25.65 -31.58 14.57
CA TRP A 57 25.55 -30.70 13.40
C TRP A 57 24.15 -30.09 13.22
N SER A 58 23.14 -30.56 13.97
CA SER A 58 21.82 -29.93 14.04
C SER A 58 21.91 -28.47 14.49
N ALA A 59 22.88 -28.14 15.35
CA ALA A 59 23.11 -26.76 15.77
C ALA A 59 23.52 -25.86 14.58
N VAL A 60 24.35 -26.38 13.66
CA VAL A 60 24.76 -25.69 12.43
C VAL A 60 23.60 -25.62 11.44
N TYR A 61 22.87 -26.72 11.28
CA TYR A 61 21.69 -26.81 10.42
C TYR A 61 20.65 -25.73 10.75
N LEU A 62 20.36 -25.52 12.03
CA LEU A 62 19.38 -24.53 12.50
C LEU A 62 19.82 -23.06 12.27
N THR A 63 21.05 -22.80 11.82
CA THR A 63 21.57 -21.44 11.65
C THR A 63 21.20 -20.76 10.33
N VAL A 64 20.49 -21.42 9.40
CA VAL A 64 20.14 -20.81 8.08
C VAL A 64 19.51 -19.41 8.20
N PRO A 65 18.54 -19.15 9.10
CA PRO A 65 17.99 -17.80 9.25
C PRO A 65 19.05 -16.77 9.67
N LEU A 66 20.00 -17.16 10.52
CA LEU A 66 21.11 -16.31 10.96
C LEU A 66 22.11 -16.06 9.83
N LEU A 67 22.42 -17.09 9.03
CA LEU A 67 23.26 -16.98 7.85
C LEU A 67 22.66 -15.97 6.84
N LEU A 68 21.35 -16.09 6.56
CA LEU A 68 20.64 -15.17 5.68
C LEU A 68 20.66 -13.74 6.23
N ALA A 69 20.35 -13.55 7.52
CA ALA A 69 20.40 -12.23 8.15
C ALA A 69 21.82 -11.60 8.12
N ALA A 70 22.85 -12.42 8.35
CA ALA A 70 24.25 -11.99 8.29
C ALA A 70 24.66 -11.56 6.87
N SER A 71 24.17 -12.25 5.82
CA SER A 71 24.50 -11.94 4.43
C SER A 71 24.06 -10.53 3.99
N VAL A 72 23.03 -9.97 4.62
CA VAL A 72 22.46 -8.65 4.31
C VAL A 72 22.54 -7.64 5.45
N ARG A 73 23.33 -7.92 6.49
CA ARG A 73 23.53 -7.06 7.66
C ARG A 73 23.92 -5.61 7.33
N TRP A 74 24.58 -5.41 6.19
CA TRP A 74 25.02 -4.10 5.67
C TRP A 74 24.51 -3.82 4.26
N ALA A 75 23.50 -4.56 3.82
CA ALA A 75 22.88 -4.36 2.53
C ALA A 75 22.03 -3.09 2.53
N ASP A 76 21.97 -2.42 1.39
CA ASP A 76 20.94 -1.40 1.21
C ASP A 76 19.56 -2.05 1.02
N TRP A 77 18.52 -1.23 0.96
CA TRP A 77 17.15 -1.72 0.81
C TRP A 77 16.89 -2.45 -0.52
N ARG A 78 17.66 -2.15 -1.57
CA ARG A 78 17.52 -2.72 -2.92
C ARG A 78 18.04 -4.14 -2.93
N GLU A 79 19.14 -4.34 -2.23
CA GLU A 79 19.77 -5.64 -2.04
C GLU A 79 18.96 -6.51 -1.09
N THR A 80 18.38 -5.90 -0.05
CA THR A 80 17.38 -6.56 0.81
C THR A 80 16.17 -7.04 -0.01
N TRP A 81 15.62 -6.17 -0.86
CA TRP A 81 14.53 -6.53 -1.77
C TRP A 81 14.94 -7.63 -2.76
N ALA A 82 16.12 -7.52 -3.38
CA ALA A 82 16.60 -8.51 -4.33
C ALA A 82 16.80 -9.88 -3.68
N LEU A 83 17.32 -9.92 -2.45
CA LEU A 83 17.43 -11.17 -1.70
C LEU A 83 16.04 -11.74 -1.40
N PHE A 84 15.11 -10.93 -0.88
CA PHE A 84 13.73 -11.36 -0.63
C PHE A 84 13.08 -11.95 -1.89
N ALA A 85 13.24 -11.31 -3.05
CA ALA A 85 12.69 -11.78 -4.32
C ALA A 85 13.32 -13.11 -4.77
N VAL A 86 14.64 -13.27 -4.64
CA VAL A 86 15.34 -14.52 -4.97
C VAL A 86 14.88 -15.66 -4.05
N LEU A 87 14.91 -15.45 -2.73
CA LEU A 87 14.48 -16.48 -1.76
C LEU A 87 13.02 -16.90 -1.97
N THR A 88 12.15 -15.94 -2.26
CA THR A 88 10.74 -16.21 -2.55
C THR A 88 10.58 -17.01 -3.84
N ALA A 89 11.38 -16.73 -4.87
CA ALA A 89 11.35 -17.47 -6.12
C ALA A 89 11.94 -18.88 -5.99
N GLU A 90 12.98 -19.08 -5.18
CA GLU A 90 13.49 -20.42 -4.83
C GLU A 90 12.43 -21.25 -4.11
N LEU A 91 11.77 -20.67 -3.09
CA LEU A 91 10.67 -21.33 -2.39
C LEU A 91 9.52 -21.69 -3.35
N ALA A 92 9.06 -20.73 -4.15
CA ALA A 92 7.97 -20.94 -5.10
C ALA A 92 8.32 -21.99 -6.18
N ALA A 93 9.59 -22.05 -6.59
CA ALA A 93 10.08 -23.05 -7.53
C ALA A 93 10.21 -24.44 -6.88
N ALA A 94 10.62 -24.54 -5.61
CA ALA A 94 10.81 -25.80 -4.91
C ALA A 94 9.49 -26.48 -4.51
N CYS A 95 8.48 -25.72 -4.07
CA CYS A 95 7.20 -26.27 -3.58
C CYS A 95 6.53 -27.28 -4.54
N PRO A 96 6.44 -27.04 -5.88
CA PRO A 96 5.94 -28.03 -6.81
C PRO A 96 6.76 -29.33 -6.85
N PHE A 97 8.09 -29.27 -6.71
CA PHE A 97 8.92 -30.48 -6.70
C PHE A 97 8.71 -31.30 -5.43
N PHE A 98 8.53 -30.66 -4.28
CA PHE A 98 8.19 -31.37 -3.03
C PHE A 98 6.89 -32.17 -3.16
N ILE A 99 5.92 -31.66 -3.92
CA ILE A 99 4.64 -32.33 -4.14
C ILE A 99 4.75 -33.40 -5.23
N LEU A 100 5.39 -33.09 -6.35
CA LEU A 100 5.40 -33.96 -7.53
C LEU A 100 6.46 -35.07 -7.44
N LEU A 101 7.57 -34.81 -6.76
CA LEU A 101 8.73 -35.69 -6.61
C LEU A 101 9.10 -35.87 -5.12
N PRO A 102 8.17 -36.34 -4.25
CA PRO A 102 8.49 -36.55 -2.85
C PRO A 102 9.58 -37.62 -2.72
N VAL A 103 10.58 -37.35 -1.88
CA VAL A 103 11.74 -38.22 -1.71
C VAL A 103 11.50 -39.17 -0.55
N GLN A 104 11.84 -40.44 -0.76
CA GLN A 104 12.01 -41.40 0.32
C GLN A 104 13.50 -41.46 0.68
N THR A 105 13.85 -41.05 1.89
CA THR A 105 15.23 -41.08 2.39
C THR A 105 15.72 -42.52 2.59
N ALA A 106 16.98 -42.77 2.25
CA ALA A 106 17.62 -44.09 2.36
C ALA A 106 18.57 -44.22 3.55
N TYR A 107 18.53 -43.28 4.50
CA TYR A 107 19.41 -43.27 5.66
C TYR A 107 18.98 -44.29 6.73
N PRO A 108 19.93 -44.84 7.52
CA PRO A 108 19.61 -45.62 8.70
C PRO A 108 18.81 -44.82 9.74
N PRO A 109 18.17 -45.50 10.72
CA PRO A 109 17.47 -44.82 11.80
C PRO A 109 18.35 -43.79 12.53
N ARG A 110 17.86 -42.55 12.63
CA ARG A 110 18.55 -41.41 13.23
C ARG A 110 18.34 -41.39 14.74
N LEU A 111 19.24 -42.05 15.48
CA LEU A 111 19.18 -42.11 16.95
C LEU A 111 20.07 -41.00 17.55
N ALA A 112 19.45 -39.91 17.98
CA ALA A 112 20.14 -38.86 18.74
C ALA A 112 19.91 -39.05 20.25
N GLU A 113 20.99 -39.08 21.02
CA GLU A 113 20.96 -39.23 22.48
C GLU A 113 21.73 -38.11 23.18
N GLY A 114 21.46 -37.92 24.47
CA GLY A 114 22.18 -36.97 25.32
C GLY A 114 21.94 -35.49 24.96
N PHE A 115 22.96 -34.66 25.16
CA PHE A 115 22.86 -33.19 25.07
C PHE A 115 22.35 -32.67 23.73
N TRP A 116 22.66 -33.35 22.62
CA TRP A 116 22.30 -32.92 21.28
C TRP A 116 20.89 -33.35 20.84
N GLN A 117 20.23 -34.23 21.60
CA GLN A 117 18.91 -34.75 21.25
C GLN A 117 17.85 -33.65 21.06
N PRO A 118 17.73 -32.61 21.93
CA PRO A 118 16.72 -31.57 21.74
C PRO A 118 16.97 -30.72 20.50
N TRP A 119 18.24 -30.47 20.16
CA TRP A 119 18.62 -29.72 18.96
C TRP A 119 18.30 -30.51 17.69
N PHE A 120 18.58 -31.80 17.68
CA PHE A 120 18.23 -32.69 16.58
C PHE A 120 16.71 -32.82 16.43
N ALA A 121 15.97 -33.04 17.52
CA ALA A 121 14.51 -33.15 17.50
C ALA A 121 13.84 -31.87 16.94
N LEU A 122 14.38 -30.69 17.27
CA LEU A 122 13.92 -29.43 16.69
C LEU A 122 14.22 -29.34 15.19
N ALA A 123 15.44 -29.73 14.76
CA ALA A 123 15.82 -29.73 13.36
C ALA A 123 14.95 -30.68 12.53
N ASP A 124 14.73 -31.90 13.03
CA ASP A 124 13.89 -32.95 12.42
C ASP A 124 12.42 -32.52 12.32
N HIS A 125 11.89 -31.87 13.36
CA HIS A 125 10.52 -31.33 13.31
C HIS A 125 10.38 -30.20 12.28
N LEU A 126 11.40 -29.35 12.11
CA LEU A 126 11.40 -28.24 11.16
C LEU A 126 11.68 -28.68 9.72
N SER A 127 12.47 -29.73 9.51
CA SER A 127 12.79 -30.26 8.17
C SER A 127 11.57 -30.90 7.48
N MET A 128 10.61 -31.40 8.27
CA MET A 128 9.43 -32.09 7.79
C MET A 128 9.76 -33.34 6.96
N ALA A 129 8.76 -34.20 6.73
CA ALA A 129 9.02 -35.55 6.20
C ALA A 129 9.17 -35.65 4.68
N HIS A 130 8.73 -34.64 3.91
CA HIS A 130 8.64 -34.76 2.44
C HIS A 130 9.43 -33.70 1.65
N ASN A 131 9.89 -32.63 2.30
CA ASN A 131 10.45 -31.44 1.63
C ASN A 131 11.95 -31.56 1.35
N HIS A 132 12.34 -32.55 0.55
CA HIS A 132 13.75 -32.87 0.30
C HIS A 132 14.31 -32.27 -1.00
N LEU A 133 13.75 -32.62 -2.17
CA LEU A 133 14.28 -32.23 -3.49
C LEU A 133 13.49 -31.07 -4.12
N PRO A 134 14.13 -29.96 -4.51
CA PRO A 134 15.52 -29.55 -4.25
C PRO A 134 15.72 -29.05 -2.81
N SER A 135 16.93 -29.21 -2.26
CA SER A 135 17.20 -28.76 -0.89
C SER A 135 17.18 -27.24 -0.77
N LEU A 136 16.20 -26.71 -0.05
CA LEU A 136 16.14 -25.27 0.27
C LEU A 136 17.25 -24.82 1.22
N HIS A 137 17.78 -25.72 2.07
CA HIS A 137 18.96 -25.43 2.89
C HIS A 137 20.18 -25.13 2.02
N ALA A 138 20.43 -25.98 1.02
CA ALA A 138 21.50 -25.75 0.06
C ALA A 138 21.24 -24.49 -0.78
N ALA A 139 20.01 -24.30 -1.29
CA ALA A 139 19.66 -23.14 -2.09
C ALA A 139 19.88 -21.83 -1.33
N PHE A 140 19.31 -21.69 -0.12
CA PHE A 140 19.44 -20.49 0.71
C PHE A 140 20.88 -20.23 1.16
N ALA A 141 21.64 -21.27 1.50
CA ALA A 141 23.05 -21.12 1.87
C ALA A 141 23.91 -20.64 0.69
N CYS A 142 23.73 -21.22 -0.50
CA CYS A 142 24.39 -20.78 -1.72
C CYS A 142 24.01 -19.33 -2.07
N THR A 143 22.73 -18.99 -1.98
CA THR A 143 22.25 -17.62 -2.22
C THR A 143 22.81 -16.61 -1.21
N ALA A 144 22.98 -16.99 0.06
CA ALA A 144 23.65 -16.15 1.06
C ALA A 144 25.13 -15.88 0.69
N ALA A 145 25.85 -16.91 0.22
CA ALA A 145 27.22 -16.76 -0.24
C ALA A 145 27.32 -15.89 -1.51
N LEU A 146 26.43 -16.07 -2.48
CA LEU A 146 26.35 -15.24 -3.70
C LEU A 146 26.01 -13.77 -3.36
N ALA A 147 25.12 -13.55 -2.40
CA ALA A 147 24.82 -12.22 -1.88
C ALA A 147 26.07 -11.56 -1.27
N ALA A 148 26.81 -12.28 -0.42
CA ALA A 148 28.05 -11.80 0.18
C ALA A 148 29.14 -11.49 -0.87
N TRP A 149 29.32 -12.36 -1.86
CA TRP A 149 30.28 -12.18 -2.96
C TRP A 149 30.04 -10.88 -3.74
N ARG A 150 28.77 -10.58 -4.04
CA ARG A 150 28.41 -9.37 -4.80
C ARG A 150 28.77 -8.08 -4.06
N HIS A 151 28.95 -8.13 -2.74
CA HIS A 151 29.41 -6.99 -1.96
C HIS A 151 30.92 -6.87 -1.90
N SER A 152 31.62 -7.95 -1.52
CA SER A 152 33.08 -7.99 -1.51
C SER A 152 33.62 -9.40 -1.31
N ALA A 153 34.85 -9.64 -1.77
CA ALA A 153 35.57 -10.89 -1.54
C ALA A 153 35.75 -11.21 -0.04
N ALA A 154 35.98 -10.19 0.80
CA ALA A 154 36.13 -10.37 2.25
C ALA A 154 34.83 -10.88 2.90
N ARG A 155 33.67 -10.38 2.47
CA ARG A 155 32.37 -10.87 2.98
C ARG A 155 32.09 -12.29 2.52
N PHE A 156 32.43 -12.61 1.27
CA PHE A 156 32.34 -13.99 0.80
C PHE A 156 33.24 -14.92 1.60
N ALA A 157 34.48 -14.55 1.87
CA ALA A 157 35.40 -15.36 2.68
C ALA A 157 34.86 -15.64 4.09
N LEU A 158 34.05 -14.73 4.65
CA LEU A 158 33.36 -14.93 5.93
C LEU A 158 32.11 -15.82 5.83
N ILE A 159 31.28 -15.61 4.81
CA ILE A 159 29.96 -16.24 4.68
C ILE A 159 30.03 -17.61 4.00
N ALA A 160 30.92 -17.81 3.03
CA ALA A 160 31.02 -19.04 2.25
C ALA A 160 31.38 -20.27 3.10
N PRO A 161 32.32 -20.21 4.09
CA PRO A 161 32.58 -21.35 4.97
C PRO A 161 31.36 -21.71 5.82
N TRP A 162 30.60 -20.72 6.30
CA TRP A 162 29.37 -20.96 7.07
C TRP A 162 28.28 -21.57 6.18
N ALA A 163 28.10 -21.05 4.96
CA ALA A 163 27.19 -21.65 3.98
C ALA A 163 27.57 -23.10 3.66
N ALA A 164 28.86 -23.39 3.45
CA ALA A 164 29.35 -24.74 3.23
C ALA A 164 29.10 -25.65 4.44
N ALA A 165 29.29 -25.15 5.66
CA ALA A 165 29.00 -25.89 6.88
C ALA A 165 27.50 -26.19 7.03
N VAL A 166 26.62 -25.26 6.66
CA VAL A 166 25.16 -25.49 6.59
C VAL A 166 24.84 -26.59 5.58
N VAL A 167 25.38 -26.51 4.35
CA VAL A 167 25.15 -27.55 3.33
C VAL A 167 25.66 -28.91 3.82
N ALA A 168 26.87 -28.98 4.37
CA ALA A 168 27.41 -30.22 4.93
C ALA A 168 26.57 -30.76 6.09
N SER A 169 26.04 -29.88 6.95
CA SER A 169 25.20 -30.29 8.08
C SER A 169 24.01 -31.13 7.64
N THR A 170 23.39 -30.80 6.50
CA THR A 170 22.22 -31.53 5.97
C THR A 170 22.51 -33.00 5.67
N LEU A 171 23.72 -33.32 5.17
CA LEU A 171 24.17 -34.69 4.96
C LEU A 171 24.48 -35.36 6.29
N LEU A 172 25.15 -34.67 7.21
CA LEU A 172 25.64 -35.22 8.47
C LEU A 172 24.52 -35.52 9.48
N ILE A 173 23.38 -34.82 9.36
CA ILE A 173 22.17 -35.14 10.12
C ILE A 173 21.18 -36.00 9.32
N HIS A 174 21.61 -36.53 8.17
CA HIS A 174 20.83 -37.45 7.33
C HIS A 174 19.46 -36.88 6.91
N GLU A 175 19.38 -35.58 6.62
CA GLU A 175 18.15 -34.91 6.16
C GLU A 175 18.02 -34.86 4.63
N HIS A 176 19.14 -34.79 3.91
CA HIS A 176 19.15 -34.64 2.45
C HIS A 176 20.16 -35.58 1.82
N HIS A 177 19.85 -36.02 0.60
CA HIS A 177 20.80 -36.73 -0.26
C HIS A 177 21.65 -35.75 -1.07
N LEU A 178 22.80 -36.21 -1.60
CA LEU A 178 23.70 -35.33 -2.36
C LEU A 178 23.02 -34.73 -3.59
N SER A 179 22.16 -35.50 -4.25
CA SER A 179 21.31 -35.09 -5.37
C SER A 179 20.39 -33.91 -5.01
N ASP A 180 19.82 -33.91 -3.80
CA ASP A 180 18.99 -32.81 -3.29
C ASP A 180 19.79 -31.51 -3.18
N LEU A 181 21.03 -31.62 -2.71
CA LEU A 181 21.95 -30.48 -2.53
C LEU A 181 22.42 -29.91 -3.86
N VAL A 182 22.76 -30.78 -4.82
CA VAL A 182 23.12 -30.36 -6.18
C VAL A 182 21.96 -29.63 -6.82
N CYS A 183 20.74 -30.17 -6.73
CA CYS A 183 19.55 -29.50 -7.26
C CYS A 183 19.25 -28.19 -6.54
N GLY A 184 19.47 -28.11 -5.22
CA GLY A 184 19.37 -26.87 -4.44
C GLY A 184 20.37 -25.80 -4.90
N ALA A 185 21.64 -26.17 -5.10
CA ALA A 185 22.67 -25.26 -5.60
C ALA A 185 22.39 -24.79 -7.02
N LEU A 186 21.92 -25.68 -7.90
CA LEU A 186 21.50 -25.34 -9.26
C LEU A 186 20.29 -24.40 -9.26
N LEU A 187 19.32 -24.63 -8.37
CA LEU A 187 18.18 -23.74 -8.18
C LEU A 187 18.65 -22.34 -7.76
N ALA A 188 19.53 -22.25 -6.78
CA ALA A 188 20.09 -20.97 -6.33
C ALA A 188 20.80 -20.22 -7.47
N ALA A 189 21.66 -20.90 -8.23
CA ALA A 189 22.32 -20.30 -9.40
C ALA A 189 21.29 -19.80 -10.43
N ALA A 190 20.31 -20.64 -10.80
CA ALA A 190 19.30 -20.30 -11.79
C ALA A 190 18.46 -19.08 -11.37
N VAL A 191 17.95 -19.05 -10.14
CA VAL A 191 17.13 -17.94 -9.63
C VAL A 191 17.99 -16.69 -9.44
N TRP A 192 19.22 -16.82 -8.93
CA TRP A 192 20.14 -15.69 -8.76
C TRP A 192 20.42 -14.98 -10.08
N HIS A 193 20.67 -15.74 -11.15
CA HIS A 193 20.98 -15.19 -12.48
C HIS A 193 19.76 -14.69 -13.26
N THR A 194 18.55 -15.14 -12.93
CA THR A 194 17.31 -14.71 -13.61
C THR A 194 16.56 -13.63 -12.82
N VAL A 195 16.17 -13.93 -11.58
CA VAL A 195 15.38 -13.06 -10.69
C VAL A 195 16.25 -11.97 -10.08
N GLY A 196 17.52 -12.24 -9.77
CA GLY A 196 18.43 -11.26 -9.17
C GLY A 196 18.59 -9.98 -10.02
N PRO A 197 18.96 -10.06 -11.32
CA PRO A 197 19.00 -8.90 -12.21
C PRO A 197 17.63 -8.25 -12.41
N TRP A 198 16.56 -9.04 -12.53
CA TRP A 198 15.19 -8.52 -12.67
C TRP A 198 14.77 -7.67 -11.46
N ALA A 199 14.98 -8.17 -10.24
CA ALA A 199 14.60 -7.50 -9.00
C ALA A 199 15.34 -6.17 -8.79
N ARG A 200 16.54 -6.02 -9.39
CA ARG A 200 17.37 -4.81 -9.32
C ARG A 200 17.11 -3.82 -10.45
N ARG A 201 16.19 -4.11 -11.38
CA ARG A 201 15.87 -3.18 -12.47
C ARG A 201 15.32 -1.86 -11.90
N PRO A 202 15.70 -0.69 -12.43
CA PRO A 202 15.26 0.60 -11.89
C PRO A 202 13.74 0.78 -11.82
N ASP A 203 12.99 0.26 -12.80
CA ASP A 203 11.53 0.32 -12.82
C ASP A 203 10.91 -0.54 -11.71
N ILE A 204 11.47 -1.72 -11.42
CA ILE A 204 11.03 -2.58 -10.32
C ILE A 204 11.33 -1.92 -8.98
N LEU A 205 12.55 -1.40 -8.80
CA LEU A 205 12.94 -0.70 -7.57
C LEU A 205 12.04 0.52 -7.31
N ARG A 206 11.73 1.32 -8.34
CA ARG A 206 10.77 2.42 -8.22
C ARG A 206 9.41 1.93 -7.75
N ARG A 207 8.84 0.89 -8.39
CA ARG A 207 7.56 0.29 -7.99
C ARG A 207 7.57 -0.15 -6.53
N VAL A 208 8.60 -0.88 -6.10
CA VAL A 208 8.75 -1.34 -4.71
C VAL A 208 8.80 -0.16 -3.74
N SER A 209 9.60 0.87 -4.06
CA SER A 209 9.70 2.06 -3.21
C SER A 209 8.37 2.82 -3.09
N THR A 210 7.61 2.92 -4.18
CA THR A 210 6.31 3.57 -4.21
C THR A 210 5.26 2.76 -3.46
N GLU A 211 5.22 1.45 -3.65
CA GLU A 211 4.32 0.56 -2.90
C GLU A 211 4.60 0.61 -1.40
N TRP A 212 5.88 0.64 -1.02
CA TRP A 212 6.27 0.85 0.37
C TRP A 212 5.82 2.21 0.90
N GLN A 213 5.98 3.30 0.13
CA GLN A 213 5.46 4.62 0.50
C GLN A 213 3.94 4.57 0.72
N MET A 214 3.17 3.97 -0.20
CA MET A 214 1.72 3.85 -0.06
C MET A 214 1.30 3.04 1.17
N LEU A 215 2.06 1.99 1.54
CA LEU A 215 1.81 1.24 2.78
C LEU A 215 2.07 2.08 4.02
N LEU A 216 3.15 2.88 4.02
CA LEU A 216 3.46 3.80 5.12
C LEU A 216 2.36 4.86 5.27
N GLU A 217 1.86 5.41 4.15
CA GLU A 217 0.77 6.39 4.16
C GLU A 217 -0.53 5.78 4.70
N GLN A 218 -0.95 4.62 4.20
CA GLN A 218 -2.14 3.93 4.71
C GLN A 218 -2.03 3.62 6.21
N ALA A 219 -0.85 3.21 6.68
CA ALA A 219 -0.62 3.00 8.10
C ALA A 219 -0.67 4.32 8.90
N ALA A 220 -0.15 5.43 8.35
CA ALA A 220 -0.26 6.75 8.97
C ALA A 220 -1.73 7.20 9.08
N PHE A 221 -2.50 7.10 8.01
CA PHE A 221 -3.92 7.43 8.01
C PHE A 221 -4.69 6.55 9.02
N ALA A 222 -4.43 5.24 9.04
CA ALA A 222 -5.08 4.30 9.96
C ALA A 222 -4.84 4.64 11.44
N ARG A 223 -3.64 5.15 11.79
CA ARG A 223 -3.33 5.60 13.15
C ARG A 223 -4.08 6.88 13.52
N ARG A 224 -4.35 7.78 12.55
CA ARG A 224 -5.10 9.02 12.78
C ARG A 224 -6.57 8.73 13.08
N HIS A 225 -7.21 7.84 12.31
CA HIS A 225 -8.62 7.51 12.54
C HIS A 225 -9.03 6.13 11.97
N ARG A 226 -9.89 5.41 12.70
CA ARG A 226 -10.42 4.07 12.31
C ARG A 226 -11.09 4.05 10.93
N ARG A 227 -11.65 5.18 10.49
CA ARG A 227 -12.28 5.33 9.16
C ARG A 227 -11.28 5.07 8.02
N TYR A 228 -10.05 5.56 8.17
CA TYR A 228 -9.01 5.39 7.16
C TYR A 228 -8.44 3.98 7.15
N ALA A 229 -8.41 3.31 8.31
CA ALA A 229 -8.11 1.89 8.39
C ALA A 229 -9.15 1.06 7.59
N LEU A 230 -10.44 1.36 7.78
CA LEU A 230 -11.51 0.69 7.03
C LEU A 230 -11.40 0.93 5.52
N ILE A 231 -11.15 2.18 5.08
CA ILE A 231 -10.94 2.49 3.66
C ILE A 231 -9.75 1.70 3.09
N SER A 232 -8.62 1.68 3.80
CA SER A 232 -7.42 0.93 3.38
C SER A 232 -7.71 -0.57 3.26
N LEU A 233 -8.48 -1.16 4.18
CA LEU A 233 -8.89 -2.57 4.10
C LEU A 233 -9.81 -2.86 2.90
N ILE A 234 -10.80 -1.98 2.66
CA ILE A 234 -11.69 -2.10 1.50
C ILE A 234 -10.89 -2.03 0.20
N LEU A 235 -9.96 -1.07 0.10
CA LEU A 235 -9.12 -0.90 -1.07
C LEU A 235 -8.17 -2.08 -1.27
N ALA A 236 -7.59 -2.64 -0.20
CA ALA A 236 -6.77 -3.84 -0.26
C ALA A 236 -7.59 -5.04 -0.79
N ALA A 237 -8.78 -5.27 -0.23
CA ALA A 237 -9.68 -6.33 -0.67
C ALA A 237 -10.14 -6.16 -2.13
N TYR A 238 -10.38 -4.92 -2.56
CA TYR A 238 -10.74 -4.62 -3.95
C TYR A 238 -9.55 -4.83 -4.90
N ARG A 239 -8.34 -4.45 -4.49
CA ARG A 239 -7.10 -4.66 -5.27
C ARG A 239 -6.77 -6.13 -5.49
N LEU A 240 -7.11 -7.02 -4.56
CA LEU A 240 -6.97 -8.46 -4.76
C LEU A 240 -7.85 -8.98 -5.90
N ARG A 241 -9.07 -8.44 -6.07
CA ARG A 241 -10.01 -8.84 -7.13
C ARG A 241 -9.78 -8.11 -8.45
N HIS A 242 -9.36 -6.85 -8.39
CA HIS A 242 -9.14 -5.98 -9.55
C HIS A 242 -7.79 -5.28 -9.44
N PRO A 243 -6.65 -5.93 -9.74
CA PRO A 243 -5.32 -5.40 -9.45
C PRO A 243 -5.02 -4.04 -10.09
N ALA A 244 -5.40 -3.86 -11.36
CA ALA A 244 -5.12 -2.63 -12.10
C ALA A 244 -5.97 -1.45 -11.58
N ARG A 245 -7.29 -1.62 -11.49
CA ARG A 245 -8.22 -0.59 -10.95
C ARG A 245 -8.02 -0.34 -9.46
N GLY A 246 -7.81 -1.38 -8.67
CA GLY A 246 -7.52 -1.26 -7.25
C GLY A 246 -6.19 -0.55 -6.99
N GLY A 247 -5.16 -0.82 -7.80
CA GLY A 247 -3.91 -0.06 -7.78
C GLY A 247 -4.12 1.43 -8.08
N LEU A 248 -4.96 1.76 -9.06
CA LEU A 248 -5.34 3.15 -9.35
C LEU A 248 -6.04 3.81 -8.15
N LEU A 249 -7.01 3.14 -7.55
CA LEU A 249 -7.75 3.66 -6.39
C LEU A 249 -6.85 3.85 -5.16
N VAL A 250 -5.98 2.89 -4.85
CA VAL A 250 -5.01 2.99 -3.74
C VAL A 250 -4.05 4.16 -3.97
N SER A 251 -3.53 4.29 -5.18
CA SER A 251 -2.62 5.38 -5.54
C SER A 251 -3.28 6.76 -5.42
N GLY A 252 -4.50 6.90 -5.97
CA GLY A 252 -5.29 8.12 -5.84
C GLY A 252 -5.64 8.45 -4.39
N TYR A 253 -6.05 7.45 -3.61
CA TYR A 253 -6.33 7.61 -2.18
C TYR A 253 -5.09 8.08 -1.40
N CYS A 254 -3.94 7.43 -1.60
CA CYS A 254 -2.70 7.80 -0.90
C CYS A 254 -2.23 9.21 -1.27
N PHE A 255 -2.22 9.57 -2.55
CA PHE A 255 -1.79 10.89 -2.98
C PHE A 255 -2.74 11.99 -2.51
N LEU A 256 -4.05 11.85 -2.76
CA LEU A 256 -5.03 12.88 -2.44
C LEU A 256 -5.18 13.06 -0.93
N GLN A 257 -5.19 11.99 -0.15
CA GLN A 257 -5.24 12.08 1.31
C GLN A 257 -3.94 12.65 1.88
N ALA A 258 -2.77 12.31 1.33
CA ALA A 258 -1.52 12.92 1.78
C ALA A 258 -1.47 14.43 1.46
N PHE A 259 -2.01 14.85 0.32
CA PHE A 259 -2.16 16.27 -0.02
C PHE A 259 -3.15 16.98 0.92
N ASP A 260 -4.26 16.33 1.25
CA ASP A 260 -5.25 16.81 2.23
C ASP A 260 -4.62 17.04 3.60
N ASP A 261 -3.91 16.03 4.12
CA ASP A 261 -3.20 16.14 5.40
C ASP A 261 -2.15 17.28 5.40
N LEU A 262 -1.51 17.56 4.25
CA LEU A 262 -0.60 18.71 4.12
C LEU A 262 -1.37 20.04 4.22
N MET A 263 -2.55 20.14 3.61
CA MET A 263 -3.38 21.34 3.63
C MET A 263 -4.04 21.57 4.99
N ASP A 264 -4.37 20.50 5.71
CA ASP A 264 -4.93 20.59 7.07
C ASP A 264 -3.86 20.96 8.11
N GLY A 265 -2.57 20.86 7.76
CA GLY A 265 -1.46 21.10 8.69
C GLY A 265 -1.15 19.91 9.60
N ASP A 266 -1.68 18.73 9.29
CA ASP A 266 -1.45 17.48 10.04
C ASP A 266 -0.04 16.91 9.83
N ARG A 267 0.75 17.51 8.93
CA ARG A 267 2.10 17.07 8.60
C ARG A 267 3.15 18.14 8.83
N GLN A 268 4.25 17.73 9.46
CA GLN A 268 5.45 18.55 9.56
C GLN A 268 6.23 18.43 8.25
N THR A 269 6.45 19.55 7.57
CA THR A 269 7.30 19.62 6.38
C THR A 269 8.26 20.79 6.50
N ALA A 270 9.37 20.73 5.75
CA ALA A 270 10.37 21.79 5.75
C ALA A 270 9.89 23.09 5.07
N ARG A 271 8.84 22.98 4.25
CA ARG A 271 8.23 24.09 3.52
C ARG A 271 6.87 24.42 4.11
N THR A 272 6.35 25.60 3.79
CA THR A 272 4.97 25.94 4.15
C THR A 272 3.97 25.12 3.31
N ALA A 273 2.75 24.96 3.82
CA ALA A 273 1.68 24.27 3.08
C ALA A 273 1.39 24.95 1.72
N ASP A 274 1.45 26.28 1.63
CA ASP A 274 1.29 27.02 0.38
C ASP A 274 2.39 26.68 -0.64
N GLU A 275 3.65 26.63 -0.21
CA GLU A 275 4.78 26.28 -1.08
C GLU A 275 4.69 24.84 -1.58
N GLU A 276 4.35 23.89 -0.70
CA GLU A 276 4.16 22.48 -1.05
C GLU A 276 2.98 22.30 -2.02
N ALA A 277 1.84 22.96 -1.77
CA ALA A 277 0.69 22.95 -2.67
C ALA A 277 1.08 23.43 -4.07
N ARG A 278 1.71 24.62 -4.16
CA ARG A 278 2.13 25.20 -5.44
C ARG A 278 3.13 24.29 -6.16
N ARG A 279 4.07 23.66 -5.43
CA ARG A 279 5.01 22.70 -6.01
C ARG A 279 4.28 21.50 -6.61
N LEU A 280 3.50 20.77 -5.83
CA LEU A 280 2.83 19.55 -6.28
C LEU A 280 1.80 19.82 -7.38
N ILE A 281 1.11 20.97 -7.34
CA ILE A 281 0.23 21.43 -8.42
C ILE A 281 1.01 21.68 -9.71
N ARG A 282 2.17 22.36 -9.64
CA ARG A 282 3.04 22.57 -10.80
C ARG A 282 3.55 21.25 -11.36
N GLU A 283 4.02 20.34 -10.51
CA GLU A 283 4.50 19.02 -10.92
C GLU A 283 3.39 18.20 -11.58
N TRP A 284 2.20 18.17 -10.98
CA TRP A 284 1.02 17.52 -11.56
C TRP A 284 0.69 18.09 -12.95
N ARG A 285 0.72 19.42 -13.11
CA ARG A 285 0.43 20.09 -14.37
C ARG A 285 1.42 19.71 -15.47
N HIS A 286 2.71 19.76 -15.16
CA HIS A 286 3.79 19.51 -16.15
C HIS A 286 4.12 18.01 -16.31
N GLY A 287 3.69 17.16 -15.38
CA GLY A 287 4.04 15.73 -15.39
C GLY A 287 5.49 15.43 -15.07
N ARG A 288 6.24 16.37 -14.47
CA ARG A 288 7.61 16.18 -13.99
C ARG A 288 7.60 16.19 -12.48
N PHE A 289 8.15 15.15 -11.86
CA PHE A 289 8.11 14.91 -10.42
C PHE A 289 9.50 14.65 -9.88
N ASP A 290 9.77 15.11 -8.66
CA ASP A 290 11.00 14.78 -7.94
C ASP A 290 10.92 13.34 -7.38
N GLU A 291 11.75 12.42 -7.89
CA GLU A 291 11.78 11.04 -7.41
C GLU A 291 12.26 10.90 -5.95
N ASN A 292 12.91 11.92 -5.39
CA ASN A 292 13.40 11.91 -4.01
C ASN A 292 12.35 12.37 -3.00
N ASP A 293 11.31 13.07 -3.47
CA ASP A 293 10.25 13.58 -2.62
C ASP A 293 9.09 12.57 -2.49
N PRO A 294 8.65 12.22 -1.27
CA PRO A 294 7.64 11.19 -1.06
C PRO A 294 6.29 11.53 -1.69
N TYR A 295 5.86 12.80 -1.64
CA TYR A 295 4.57 13.23 -2.18
C TYR A 295 4.59 13.29 -3.71
N SER A 296 5.73 13.71 -4.27
CA SER A 296 5.99 13.74 -5.70
C SER A 296 5.97 12.34 -6.30
N ARG A 297 6.51 11.33 -5.60
CA ARG A 297 6.39 9.91 -5.99
C ARG A 297 4.95 9.41 -6.01
N LEU A 298 4.15 9.76 -5.00
CA LEU A 298 2.72 9.40 -4.95
C LEU A 298 1.95 10.06 -6.11
N ALA A 299 2.23 11.34 -6.37
CA ALA A 299 1.65 12.09 -7.49
C ALA A 299 2.02 11.46 -8.84
N ALA A 300 3.30 11.09 -9.01
CA ALA A 300 3.82 10.46 -10.21
C ALA A 300 3.15 9.09 -10.48
N ASP A 301 3.05 8.24 -9.46
CA ASP A 301 2.40 6.93 -9.57
C ASP A 301 0.92 7.08 -9.92
N PHE A 302 0.20 7.98 -9.25
CA PHE A 302 -1.21 8.20 -9.53
C PHE A 302 -1.43 8.73 -10.94
N ARG A 303 -0.66 9.74 -11.35
CA ARG A 303 -0.71 10.28 -12.72
C ARG A 303 -0.34 9.23 -13.76
N CYS A 304 0.65 8.39 -13.49
CA CYS A 304 1.07 7.31 -14.39
C CYS A 304 -0.04 6.28 -14.57
N ARG A 305 -0.72 5.86 -13.49
CA ARG A 305 -1.86 4.93 -13.55
C ARG A 305 -3.08 5.53 -14.25
N LEU A 306 -3.23 6.85 -14.25
CA LEU A 306 -4.24 7.55 -15.05
C LEU A 306 -3.85 7.65 -16.52
N LYS A 307 -2.57 7.85 -16.85
CA LYS A 307 -2.11 7.97 -18.24
C LYS A 307 -2.04 6.60 -18.93
N THR A 308 -2.89 6.40 -19.93
CA THR A 308 -2.71 5.34 -20.93
C THR A 308 -1.75 5.81 -22.05
N SER A 309 -1.09 4.85 -22.69
CA SER A 309 0.11 4.91 -23.53
C SER A 309 0.09 5.79 -24.81
N GLU A 310 -0.80 6.77 -24.96
CA GLU A 310 -0.76 7.69 -26.12
C GLU A 310 0.09 8.94 -25.85
N ALA A 311 0.21 9.38 -24.59
CA ALA A 311 0.92 10.61 -24.26
C ALA A 311 2.46 10.47 -24.29
N SER A 312 2.99 9.24 -24.27
CA SER A 312 4.44 9.03 -24.39
C SER A 312 4.95 9.20 -25.83
N PHE A 313 4.05 9.34 -26.81
CA PHE A 313 4.41 9.48 -28.23
C PHE A 313 4.39 10.94 -28.72
N CYS A 314 3.69 11.85 -28.03
CA CYS A 314 3.62 13.27 -28.41
C CYS A 314 4.65 14.17 -27.69
N GLU A 315 5.33 13.69 -26.65
CA GLU A 315 6.44 14.41 -25.99
C GLU A 315 7.83 14.02 -26.53
N ALA A 316 7.90 13.12 -27.53
CA ALA A 316 9.16 12.68 -28.15
C ALA A 316 9.43 13.28 -29.54
N LYS A 317 8.68 14.30 -29.97
CA LYS A 317 8.82 14.90 -31.32
C LYS A 317 9.50 16.28 -31.35
N THR A 318 10.20 16.67 -30.29
CA THR A 318 11.04 17.89 -30.29
C THR A 318 12.54 17.64 -30.24
N ASP A 319 13.02 16.40 -30.10
CA ASP A 319 14.45 16.11 -30.14
C ASP A 319 14.75 14.96 -31.11
N ILE A 320 14.70 15.24 -32.42
CA ILE A 320 15.36 14.39 -33.43
C ILE A 320 16.10 15.32 -34.40
N GLU A 321 17.31 15.70 -34.02
CA GLU A 321 18.46 15.79 -34.91
C GLU A 321 19.70 15.39 -34.09
N GLY A 322 20.25 14.20 -34.35
CA GLY A 322 21.59 13.82 -33.86
C GLY A 322 21.75 12.38 -33.39
N LEU A 323 22.29 11.54 -34.30
CA LEU A 323 23.02 10.27 -34.08
C LEU A 323 22.27 9.15 -33.32
N GLY A 324 22.04 7.96 -33.87
CA GLY A 324 23.02 7.09 -34.51
C GLY A 324 23.11 5.79 -33.70
N GLU A 325 22.45 4.74 -34.19
CA GLU A 325 22.62 3.31 -33.89
C GLU A 325 22.62 2.80 -32.43
N ALA A 326 21.49 2.23 -32.00
CA ALA A 326 21.47 1.03 -31.16
C ALA A 326 20.13 0.28 -31.33
N LYS A 327 20.04 -0.59 -32.34
CA LYS A 327 19.00 -1.62 -32.43
C LYS A 327 19.43 -2.83 -31.58
N ALA A 328 18.65 -3.20 -30.56
CA ALA A 328 18.18 -4.56 -30.28
C ALA A 328 17.77 -4.72 -28.80
N ASN A 329 16.65 -5.40 -28.59
CA ASN A 329 16.13 -5.94 -27.32
C ASN A 329 15.41 -4.98 -26.34
N ALA A 330 14.37 -4.32 -26.84
CA ALA A 330 13.21 -3.92 -26.03
C ALA A 330 12.01 -4.82 -26.34
N LYS A 331 12.09 -6.12 -26.00
CA LYS A 331 10.97 -7.06 -26.15
C LYS A 331 10.50 -7.59 -24.79
N HIS A 332 10.02 -6.67 -23.94
CA HIS A 332 9.05 -6.95 -22.88
C HIS A 332 8.44 -5.63 -22.38
N SER A 333 7.72 -4.95 -23.27
CA SER A 333 6.72 -3.98 -22.82
C SER A 333 5.54 -4.81 -22.33
N GLY A 334 5.42 -4.96 -21.00
CA GLY A 334 4.21 -5.51 -20.40
C GLY A 334 3.05 -4.65 -20.89
N LYS A 335 2.10 -5.25 -21.62
CA LYS A 335 0.86 -4.59 -22.06
C LYS A 335 0.24 -3.91 -20.83
N THR A 336 0.37 -2.60 -20.72
CA THR A 336 -0.33 -1.84 -19.68
C THR A 336 -1.80 -1.85 -20.07
N GLU A 337 -2.54 -2.81 -19.51
CA GLU A 337 -3.99 -2.86 -19.64
C GLU A 337 -4.56 -1.49 -19.23
N THR A 338 -5.28 -0.85 -20.16
CA THR A 338 -5.80 0.49 -19.95
C THR A 338 -6.85 0.48 -18.85
N VAL A 339 -6.50 0.99 -17.66
CA VAL A 339 -7.38 0.94 -16.48
C VAL A 339 -8.67 1.73 -16.71
N LEU A 340 -8.54 2.87 -17.40
CA LEU A 340 -9.63 3.76 -17.78
C LEU A 340 -9.56 4.09 -19.28
N PRO A 341 -10.70 4.33 -19.95
CA PRO A 341 -10.71 4.90 -21.30
C PRO A 341 -10.00 6.25 -21.35
N ALA A 342 -9.36 6.59 -22.47
CA ALA A 342 -8.56 7.81 -22.62
C ALA A 342 -9.32 9.10 -22.25
N ALA A 343 -10.61 9.20 -22.60
CA ALA A 343 -11.45 10.33 -22.23
C ALA A 343 -11.67 10.42 -20.71
N ALA A 344 -11.90 9.29 -20.04
CA ALA A 344 -12.07 9.23 -18.58
C ALA A 344 -10.75 9.52 -17.84
N ALA A 345 -9.62 9.05 -18.39
CA ALA A 345 -8.29 9.37 -17.89
C ALA A 345 -8.00 10.88 -17.96
N ARG A 346 -8.21 11.52 -19.13
CA ARG A 346 -8.05 12.99 -19.29
C ARG A 346 -8.97 13.75 -18.34
N PHE A 347 -10.22 13.32 -18.22
CA PHE A 347 -11.17 13.88 -17.28
C PHE A 347 -10.65 13.79 -15.84
N ALA A 348 -10.19 12.62 -15.39
CA ALA A 348 -9.65 12.43 -14.06
C ALA A 348 -8.42 13.30 -13.79
N LEU A 349 -7.48 13.41 -14.76
CA LEU A 349 -6.32 14.30 -14.65
C LEU A 349 -6.70 15.76 -14.38
N THR A 350 -7.69 16.27 -15.12
CA THR A 350 -8.21 17.63 -14.94
C THR A 350 -8.97 17.78 -13.63
N ARG A 351 -9.78 16.79 -13.23
CA ARG A 351 -10.52 16.80 -11.97
C ARG A 351 -9.59 16.77 -10.75
N THR A 352 -8.52 15.97 -10.79
CA THR A 352 -7.48 15.97 -9.77
C THR A 352 -6.83 17.34 -9.66
N LEU A 353 -6.39 17.94 -10.78
CA LEU A 353 -5.78 19.28 -10.74
C LEU A 353 -6.72 20.32 -10.12
N GLY A 354 -8.00 20.29 -10.50
CA GLY A 354 -9.01 21.15 -9.89
C GLY A 354 -9.16 20.89 -8.39
N LEU A 355 -9.18 19.63 -7.96
CA LEU A 355 -9.33 19.27 -6.54
C LEU A 355 -8.15 19.81 -5.72
N LEU A 356 -6.92 19.62 -6.20
CA LEU A 356 -5.71 20.17 -5.57
C LEU A 356 -5.80 21.69 -5.40
N HIS A 357 -6.23 22.42 -6.44
CA HIS A 357 -6.45 23.87 -6.35
C HIS A 357 -7.52 24.24 -5.33
N THR A 358 -8.61 23.47 -5.24
CA THR A 358 -9.68 23.75 -4.27
C THR A 358 -9.23 23.55 -2.83
N MET A 359 -8.48 22.49 -2.55
CA MET A 359 -7.91 22.23 -1.22
C MET A 359 -6.86 23.29 -0.86
N HIS A 360 -6.04 23.71 -1.82
CA HIS A 360 -5.08 24.80 -1.64
C HIS A 360 -5.77 26.14 -1.33
N LEU A 361 -6.85 26.47 -2.03
CA LEU A 361 -7.65 27.67 -1.72
C LEU A 361 -8.26 27.61 -0.31
N ASP A 362 -8.70 26.43 0.13
CA ASP A 362 -9.24 26.24 1.48
C ASP A 362 -8.17 26.45 2.56
N ARG A 363 -6.94 25.96 2.32
CA ARG A 363 -5.77 26.25 3.16
C ARG A 363 -5.51 27.76 3.29
N LEU A 364 -5.50 28.48 2.18
CA LEU A 364 -5.29 29.94 2.19
C LEU A 364 -6.43 30.68 2.91
N ARG A 365 -7.66 30.19 2.79
CA ARG A 365 -8.82 30.70 3.53
C ARG A 365 -8.63 30.50 5.04
N ALA A 366 -8.17 29.32 5.46
CA ALA A 366 -7.91 28.99 6.85
C ALA A 366 -6.84 29.89 7.48
N GLU A 367 -5.71 30.09 6.78
CA GLU A 367 -4.61 30.94 7.25
C GLU A 367 -5.05 32.39 7.53
N ARG A 368 -5.98 32.88 6.71
CA ARG A 368 -6.52 34.24 6.79
C ARG A 368 -7.73 34.35 7.72
N ALA A 369 -8.25 33.23 8.23
CA ALA A 369 -9.52 33.15 8.96
C ALA A 369 -10.65 33.92 8.24
N GLN A 370 -10.72 33.76 6.90
CA GLN A 370 -11.62 34.56 6.08
C GLN A 370 -13.07 34.09 6.24
N LEU A 371 -13.96 35.01 6.63
CA LEU A 371 -15.40 34.78 6.65
C LEU A 371 -15.96 34.83 5.23
N TRP A 372 -16.70 33.79 4.85
CA TRP A 372 -17.35 33.68 3.54
C TRP A 372 -18.86 33.72 3.67
N THR A 373 -19.52 34.20 2.63
CA THR A 373 -20.98 34.16 2.47
C THR A 373 -21.47 32.71 2.36
N GLU A 374 -22.76 32.48 2.63
CA GLU A 374 -23.37 31.16 2.42
C GLU A 374 -23.13 30.65 0.98
N ALA A 375 -23.24 31.54 -0.01
CA ALA A 375 -23.05 31.22 -1.41
C ALA A 375 -21.60 30.78 -1.73
N GLU A 376 -20.61 31.46 -1.15
CA GLU A 376 -19.19 31.12 -1.32
C GLU A 376 -18.85 29.77 -0.67
N ILE A 377 -19.35 29.52 0.55
CA ILE A 377 -19.19 28.24 1.26
C ILE A 377 -19.82 27.11 0.45
N ALA A 378 -21.07 27.28 -0.01
CA ALA A 378 -21.77 26.29 -0.81
C ALA A 378 -21.06 26.03 -2.15
N ALA A 379 -20.57 27.07 -2.83
CA ALA A 379 -19.82 26.93 -4.07
C ALA A 379 -18.50 26.18 -3.86
N GLN A 380 -17.81 26.42 -2.74
CA GLN A 380 -16.59 25.70 -2.38
C GLN A 380 -16.85 24.23 -2.12
N HIS A 381 -17.82 23.88 -1.26
CA HIS A 381 -18.17 22.49 -1.00
C HIS A 381 -18.61 21.78 -2.28
N ARG A 382 -19.44 22.41 -3.11
CA ARG A 382 -19.83 21.84 -4.41
C ARG A 382 -18.63 21.54 -5.30
N ARG A 383 -17.64 22.44 -5.37
CA ARG A 383 -16.39 22.18 -6.12
C ARG A 383 -15.61 21.00 -5.54
N THR A 384 -15.43 20.93 -4.22
CA THR A 384 -14.71 19.84 -3.55
C THR A 384 -15.40 18.50 -3.78
N PHE A 385 -16.67 18.38 -3.42
CA PHE A 385 -17.40 17.11 -3.43
C PHE A 385 -17.80 16.65 -4.82
N THR A 386 -18.05 17.57 -5.76
CA THR A 386 -18.22 17.18 -7.17
C THR A 386 -16.94 16.56 -7.70
N ARG A 387 -15.76 17.18 -7.45
CA ARG A 387 -14.50 16.68 -7.98
C ARG A 387 -14.08 15.37 -7.35
N SER A 388 -14.25 15.20 -6.04
CA SER A 388 -13.93 13.93 -5.37
C SER A 388 -14.87 12.79 -5.78
N LEU A 389 -16.18 13.05 -5.89
CA LEU A 389 -17.16 12.07 -6.35
C LEU A 389 -16.94 11.71 -7.83
N ASP A 390 -16.64 12.71 -8.68
CA ASP A 390 -16.29 12.52 -10.09
C ASP A 390 -15.09 11.57 -10.25
N LEU A 391 -14.03 11.74 -9.43
CA LEU A 391 -12.85 10.89 -9.46
C LEU A 391 -13.16 9.46 -9.04
N LEU A 392 -13.93 9.28 -7.97
CA LEU A 392 -14.35 7.97 -7.49
C LEU A 392 -15.20 7.23 -8.53
N LEU A 393 -16.24 7.88 -9.07
CA LEU A 393 -17.13 7.29 -10.07
C LEU A 393 -16.38 6.98 -11.37
N ALA A 394 -15.50 7.89 -11.82
CA ALA A 394 -14.67 7.63 -13.00
C ALA A 394 -13.72 6.44 -12.78
N ALA A 395 -13.06 6.34 -11.63
CA ALA A 395 -12.18 5.21 -11.30
C ALA A 395 -12.93 3.86 -11.22
N LEU A 396 -14.21 3.89 -10.84
CA LEU A 396 -15.09 2.72 -10.83
C LEU A 396 -15.78 2.45 -12.18
N GLY A 397 -15.47 3.24 -13.22
CA GLY A 397 -15.99 3.04 -14.57
C GLY A 397 -17.42 3.52 -14.79
N SER A 398 -17.99 4.27 -13.86
CA SER A 398 -19.31 4.89 -14.03
C SER A 398 -19.25 6.05 -15.04
N SER A 399 -20.36 6.30 -15.72
CA SER A 399 -20.54 7.49 -16.58
C SER A 399 -21.17 8.67 -15.85
N VAL A 400 -21.83 8.41 -14.71
CA VAL A 400 -22.48 9.39 -13.84
C VAL A 400 -21.42 10.26 -13.14
N ARG A 401 -21.71 11.55 -13.00
CA ARG A 401 -20.84 12.57 -12.40
C ARG A 401 -21.58 13.32 -11.31
N GLY A 402 -20.87 14.09 -10.49
CA GLY A 402 -21.45 14.86 -9.40
C GLY A 402 -22.52 15.85 -9.87
N ARG A 403 -22.44 16.34 -11.11
CA ARG A 403 -23.49 17.17 -11.74
C ARG A 403 -24.84 16.45 -11.90
N ASP A 404 -24.81 15.12 -11.99
CA ASP A 404 -26.00 14.28 -12.13
C ASP A 404 -26.57 13.91 -10.74
N LEU A 405 -25.84 14.24 -9.67
CA LEU A 405 -26.20 13.97 -8.27
C LEU A 405 -25.97 15.20 -7.36
N PRO A 406 -26.49 16.39 -7.71
CA PRO A 406 -26.21 17.62 -6.97
C PRO A 406 -26.68 17.59 -5.53
N GLU A 407 -27.81 16.93 -5.21
CA GLU A 407 -28.32 16.83 -3.83
C GLU A 407 -27.40 15.98 -2.97
N LEU A 408 -26.80 14.93 -3.54
CA LEU A 408 -25.80 14.13 -2.84
C LEU A 408 -24.52 14.95 -2.60
N VAL A 409 -24.07 15.72 -3.59
CA VAL A 409 -22.92 16.62 -3.47
C VAL A 409 -23.14 17.63 -2.34
N ASP A 410 -24.31 18.26 -2.30
CA ASP A 410 -24.65 19.24 -1.26
C ASP A 410 -24.77 18.57 0.12
N ALA A 411 -25.37 17.37 0.21
CA ALA A 411 -25.45 16.61 1.46
C ALA A 411 -24.07 16.16 1.98
N LEU A 412 -23.14 15.79 1.09
CA LEU A 412 -21.75 15.48 1.45
C LEU A 412 -21.03 16.74 1.97
N GLY A 413 -21.25 17.88 1.33
CA GLY A 413 -20.77 19.20 1.78
C GLY A 413 -21.21 19.50 3.21
N TRP A 414 -22.52 19.46 3.45
CA TRP A 414 -23.10 19.63 4.77
C TRP A 414 -22.52 18.66 5.80
N CYS A 415 -22.43 17.38 5.44
CA CYS A 415 -21.93 16.35 6.36
C CYS A 415 -20.48 16.61 6.77
N SER A 416 -19.64 17.05 5.83
CA SER A 416 -18.25 17.38 6.12
C SER A 416 -18.16 18.55 7.08
N THR A 417 -18.87 19.64 6.76
CA THR A 417 -18.93 20.84 7.62
C THR A 417 -19.37 20.49 9.03
N MET A 418 -20.52 19.83 9.19
CA MET A 418 -21.08 19.58 10.52
C MET A 418 -20.29 18.54 11.32
N ARG A 419 -19.65 17.59 10.64
CA ARG A 419 -18.79 16.58 11.27
C ARG A 419 -17.51 17.19 11.81
N ASP A 420 -16.86 18.03 11.02
CA ASP A 420 -15.53 18.56 11.33
C ASP A 420 -15.60 20.00 11.89
N LEU A 421 -16.80 20.57 12.10
CA LEU A 421 -17.01 21.95 12.57
C LEU A 421 -16.08 22.36 13.73
N PRO A 422 -15.89 21.56 14.79
CA PRO A 422 -15.01 21.97 15.90
C PRO A 422 -13.54 21.91 15.56
N GLU A 423 -13.12 20.98 14.72
CA GLU A 423 -11.77 20.89 14.19
C GLU A 423 -11.49 22.06 13.24
N ASP A 424 -12.40 22.33 12.31
CA ASP A 424 -12.35 23.42 11.33
C ASP A 424 -12.24 24.79 12.02
N LEU A 425 -13.11 25.08 13.00
CA LEU A 425 -13.07 26.36 13.73
C LEU A 425 -11.75 26.55 14.50
N ARG A 426 -11.17 25.47 15.04
CA ARG A 426 -9.84 25.52 15.69
C ARG A 426 -8.72 25.76 14.68
N ALA A 427 -8.87 25.25 13.47
CA ALA A 427 -7.94 25.44 12.36
C ALA A 427 -8.09 26.79 11.64
N GLY A 428 -9.11 27.60 11.97
CA GLY A 428 -9.41 28.88 11.34
C GLY A 428 -10.30 28.77 10.09
N ILE A 429 -10.88 27.60 9.85
CA ILE A 429 -11.85 27.34 8.79
C ILE A 429 -13.25 27.62 9.36
N VAL A 430 -13.85 28.75 8.96
CA VAL A 430 -15.20 29.14 9.40
C VAL A 430 -16.21 28.75 8.33
N ASN A 431 -16.80 27.56 8.46
CA ASN A 431 -17.88 27.08 7.60
C ASN A 431 -19.27 27.51 8.09
N ILE A 432 -19.35 28.67 8.76
CA ILE A 432 -20.59 29.31 9.18
C ILE A 432 -20.74 30.61 8.35
N PRO A 433 -21.91 30.88 7.74
CA PRO A 433 -22.08 32.04 6.87
C PRO A 433 -21.74 33.37 7.56
N SER A 434 -21.01 34.23 6.86
CA SER A 434 -20.62 35.56 7.34
C SER A 434 -21.80 36.45 7.74
N GLU A 435 -22.96 36.23 7.12
CA GLU A 435 -24.22 36.91 7.39
C GLU A 435 -24.70 36.59 8.81
N LEU A 436 -24.69 35.31 9.17
CA LEU A 436 -25.04 34.85 10.52
C LEU A 436 -24.00 35.33 11.53
N TRP A 437 -22.72 35.26 11.18
CA TRP A 437 -21.62 35.70 12.05
C TRP A 437 -21.76 37.17 12.42
N ARG A 438 -22.04 38.02 11.42
CA ARG A 438 -22.25 39.46 11.60
C ARG A 438 -23.55 39.75 12.36
N GLN A 439 -24.64 39.07 12.03
CA GLN A 439 -25.93 39.27 12.69
C GLN A 439 -25.88 38.91 14.17
N ALA A 440 -25.17 37.84 14.53
CA ALA A 440 -25.04 37.38 15.91
C ALA A 440 -23.98 38.17 16.72
N GLY A 441 -23.20 39.03 16.07
CA GLY A 441 -22.15 39.82 16.72
C GLY A 441 -21.02 38.97 17.32
N TRP A 442 -20.73 37.80 16.74
CA TRP A 442 -19.69 36.93 17.29
C TRP A 442 -18.29 37.50 17.08
N PRO A 443 -17.37 37.35 18.05
CA PRO A 443 -16.03 37.92 17.95
C PRO A 443 -15.30 37.41 16.70
N SER A 444 -14.52 38.27 16.05
CA SER A 444 -13.73 37.92 14.86
C SER A 444 -12.43 37.18 15.19
N GLU A 445 -12.31 36.63 16.40
CA GLU A 445 -11.12 35.89 16.81
C GLU A 445 -10.89 34.67 15.91
N LYS A 446 -9.62 34.33 15.67
CA LYS A 446 -9.25 33.31 14.69
C LYS A 446 -9.71 31.90 15.04
N ARG A 447 -10.07 31.64 16.29
CA ARG A 447 -10.34 30.29 16.81
C ARG A 447 -11.50 30.33 17.78
N HIS A 448 -12.57 29.62 17.45
CA HIS A 448 -13.76 29.51 18.28
C HIS A 448 -14.04 28.06 18.64
N ASP A 449 -14.48 27.83 19.87
CA ASP A 449 -15.02 26.54 20.28
C ASP A 449 -16.53 26.52 19.97
N PRO A 450 -17.04 25.58 19.16
CA PRO A 450 -18.48 25.46 18.94
C PRO A 450 -19.29 25.13 20.19
N ALA A 451 -18.67 24.64 21.27
CA ALA A 451 -19.33 24.58 22.58
C ALA A 451 -19.71 25.99 23.08
N ALA A 452 -18.83 26.98 22.89
CA ALA A 452 -19.12 28.38 23.22
C ALA A 452 -20.21 28.95 22.28
N LEU A 453 -20.19 28.60 20.99
CA LEU A 453 -21.25 29.01 20.05
C LEU A 453 -22.62 28.41 20.40
N SER A 454 -22.65 27.24 21.02
CA SER A 454 -23.91 26.57 21.42
C SER A 454 -24.72 27.37 22.46
N ALA A 455 -24.11 28.32 23.16
CA ALA A 455 -24.80 29.24 24.06
C ALA A 455 -25.73 30.21 23.29
N TYR A 456 -25.43 30.52 22.04
CA TYR A 456 -26.20 31.47 21.24
C TYR A 456 -27.41 30.80 20.58
N ALA A 457 -28.60 31.36 20.82
CA ALA A 457 -29.85 30.86 20.23
C ALA A 457 -29.82 30.85 18.69
N ALA A 458 -29.18 31.87 18.08
CA ALA A 458 -29.01 31.96 16.63
C ALA A 458 -28.21 30.78 16.04
N PHE A 459 -27.15 30.34 16.74
CA PHE A 459 -26.37 29.16 16.34
C PHE A 459 -27.19 27.88 16.43
N ARG A 460 -27.94 27.70 17.54
CA ARG A 460 -28.81 26.53 17.73
C ARG A 460 -29.91 26.46 16.66
N ALA A 461 -30.52 27.59 16.33
CA ALA A 461 -31.52 27.68 15.28
C ALA A 461 -30.94 27.33 13.90
N TRP A 462 -29.79 27.90 13.55
CA TRP A 462 -29.09 27.61 12.30
C TRP A 462 -28.72 26.12 12.17
N MET A 463 -28.16 25.51 13.23
CA MET A 463 -27.82 24.07 13.24
C MET A 463 -29.05 23.17 13.03
N ARG A 464 -30.19 23.52 13.63
CA ARG A 464 -31.47 22.79 13.40
C ARG A 464 -31.95 22.94 11.96
N GLN A 465 -31.89 24.16 11.40
CA GLN A 465 -32.25 24.43 10.02
C GLN A 465 -31.37 23.63 9.04
N GLU A 466 -30.05 23.66 9.23
CA GLU A 466 -29.11 22.94 8.39
C GLU A 466 -29.30 21.42 8.45
N ARG A 467 -29.57 20.86 9.64
CA ARG A 467 -29.92 19.44 9.77
C ARG A 467 -31.20 19.09 9.00
N SER A 468 -32.23 19.92 9.11
CA SER A 468 -33.50 19.71 8.40
C SER A 468 -33.31 19.76 6.88
N ARG A 469 -32.57 20.77 6.40
CA ARG A 469 -32.17 20.90 4.98
C ARG A 469 -31.41 19.68 4.49
N ALA A 470 -30.46 19.16 5.28
CA ALA A 470 -29.70 17.98 4.90
C ALA A 470 -30.56 16.72 4.77
N LEU A 471 -31.52 16.49 5.66
CA LEU A 471 -32.46 15.37 5.55
C LEU A 471 -33.31 15.46 4.28
N GLN A 472 -33.80 16.66 3.93
CA GLN A 472 -34.53 16.90 2.69
C GLN A 472 -33.66 16.64 1.45
N LEU A 473 -32.39 17.07 1.46
CA LEU A 473 -31.43 16.77 0.39
C LEU A 473 -31.21 15.27 0.23
N LEU A 474 -31.13 14.52 1.33
CA LEU A 474 -30.97 13.05 1.27
C LEU A 474 -32.20 12.37 0.67
N ASP A 475 -33.41 12.80 1.00
CA ASP A 475 -34.64 12.24 0.41
C ASP A 475 -34.75 12.54 -1.09
N GLN A 476 -34.28 13.71 -1.52
CA GLN A 476 -34.17 14.04 -2.95
C GLN A 476 -33.07 13.22 -3.64
N ALA A 477 -31.91 13.05 -2.99
CA ALA A 477 -30.80 12.25 -3.50
C ALA A 477 -31.17 10.77 -3.65
N ASP A 478 -31.93 10.20 -2.71
CA ASP A 478 -32.40 8.82 -2.78
C ASP A 478 -33.36 8.62 -3.98
N ARG A 479 -34.29 9.55 -4.21
CA ARG A 479 -35.18 9.54 -5.38
C ARG A 479 -34.40 9.63 -6.70
N ARG A 480 -33.44 10.55 -6.78
CA ARG A 480 -32.60 10.71 -7.97
C ARG A 480 -31.72 9.48 -8.22
N THR A 481 -31.17 8.90 -7.15
CA THR A 481 -30.38 7.67 -7.20
C THR A 481 -31.20 6.50 -7.72
N ALA A 482 -32.46 6.35 -7.30
CA ALA A 482 -33.34 5.30 -7.79
C ALA A 482 -33.61 5.38 -9.30
N ALA A 483 -33.56 6.59 -9.88
CA ALA A 483 -33.74 6.82 -11.31
C ALA A 483 -32.47 6.60 -12.16
N LEU A 484 -31.32 6.32 -11.55
CA LEU A 484 -30.08 6.10 -12.29
C LEU A 484 -30.04 4.70 -12.93
N ASN A 485 -29.71 4.65 -14.22
CA ASN A 485 -29.47 3.38 -14.93
C ASN A 485 -28.06 2.79 -14.65
N ASP A 486 -27.17 3.53 -14.00
CA ASP A 486 -25.80 3.11 -13.68
C ASP A 486 -25.76 2.44 -12.29
N GLU A 487 -25.55 1.13 -12.25
CA GLU A 487 -25.54 0.36 -11.00
C GLU A 487 -24.39 0.75 -10.06
N THR A 488 -23.21 1.05 -10.60
CA THR A 488 -22.06 1.50 -9.81
C THR A 488 -22.40 2.81 -9.10
N ALA A 489 -22.94 3.78 -9.84
CA ALA A 489 -23.37 5.05 -9.28
C ALA A 489 -24.45 4.83 -8.21
N ARG A 490 -25.45 3.97 -8.45
CA ARG A 490 -26.48 3.64 -7.45
C ARG A 490 -25.90 3.10 -6.15
N ARG A 491 -24.99 2.12 -6.25
CA ARG A 491 -24.35 1.51 -5.08
C ARG A 491 -23.55 2.53 -4.27
N ILE A 492 -22.76 3.38 -4.94
CA ILE A 492 -21.94 4.41 -4.30
C ILE A 492 -22.82 5.51 -3.67
N SER A 493 -23.82 6.00 -4.39
CA SER A 493 -24.76 6.99 -3.86
C SER A 493 -25.50 6.47 -2.63
N ASN A 494 -26.06 5.25 -2.69
CA ASN A 494 -26.76 4.64 -1.55
C ASN A 494 -25.85 4.45 -0.33
N LEU A 495 -24.55 4.13 -0.55
CA LEU A 495 -23.58 4.03 0.54
C LEU A 495 -23.41 5.39 1.23
N PHE A 496 -23.22 6.45 0.46
CA PHE A 496 -23.03 7.79 0.99
C PHE A 496 -24.29 8.35 1.64
N THR A 497 -25.47 8.23 1.01
CA THR A 497 -26.72 8.75 1.59
C THR A 497 -27.02 8.08 2.93
N ARG A 498 -26.85 6.75 3.04
CA ARG A 498 -26.97 6.02 4.32
C ARG A 498 -25.99 6.51 5.37
N SER A 499 -24.73 6.74 4.99
CA SER A 499 -23.70 7.22 5.92
C SER A 499 -24.01 8.63 6.44
N VAL A 500 -24.39 9.55 5.55
CA VAL A 500 -24.74 10.93 5.90
C VAL A 500 -26.03 10.97 6.73
N ARG A 501 -27.04 10.19 6.37
CA ARG A 501 -28.30 10.06 7.14
C ARG A 501 -28.03 9.59 8.56
N ARG A 502 -27.23 8.53 8.72
CA ARG A 502 -26.82 8.04 10.05
C ARG A 502 -26.09 9.10 10.87
N PHE A 503 -25.25 9.91 10.23
CA PHE A 503 -24.61 11.04 10.90
C PHE A 503 -25.65 12.07 11.36
N ALA A 504 -26.56 12.50 10.48
CA ALA A 504 -27.59 13.50 10.77
C ALA A 504 -28.59 13.08 11.86
N GLU A 505 -28.96 11.80 11.89
CA GLU A 505 -29.98 11.29 12.81
C GLU A 505 -29.42 10.83 14.15
N GLN A 506 -28.19 10.30 14.18
CA GLN A 506 -27.63 9.65 15.36
C GLN A 506 -26.43 10.40 15.92
N ARG A 507 -25.40 10.61 15.10
CA ARG A 507 -24.09 11.11 15.60
C ARG A 507 -24.11 12.59 15.90
N LEU A 508 -24.76 13.40 15.06
CA LEU A 508 -24.85 14.83 15.26
C LEU A 508 -25.67 15.16 16.52
N PRO A 509 -26.86 14.57 16.76
CA PRO A 509 -27.57 14.78 18.04
C PRO A 509 -26.86 14.19 19.25
N ALA A 510 -26.10 13.10 19.10
CA ALA A 510 -25.25 12.60 20.19
C ALA A 510 -24.16 13.61 20.59
N ARG A 511 -23.63 14.39 19.64
CA ARG A 511 -22.66 15.47 19.92
C ARG A 511 -23.34 16.74 20.44
N TYR A 512 -24.56 17.03 19.99
CA TYR A 512 -25.35 18.21 20.36
C TYR A 512 -26.76 17.80 20.80
N PRO A 513 -26.95 17.36 22.06
CA PRO A 513 -28.22 16.80 22.53
C PRO A 513 -29.44 17.72 22.37
N TRP A 514 -29.24 19.04 22.45
CA TRP A 514 -30.27 20.07 22.28
C TRP A 514 -30.87 20.12 20.86
N LEU A 515 -30.28 19.43 19.87
CA LEU A 515 -30.87 19.29 18.52
C LEU A 515 -32.17 18.49 18.51
N ASN A 516 -32.38 17.62 19.50
CA ASN A 516 -33.61 16.83 19.66
C ASN A 516 -34.56 17.41 20.73
N GLY A 517 -34.12 18.43 21.48
CA GLY A 517 -34.91 19.09 22.52
C GLY A 517 -35.86 20.17 21.99
N PRO A 518 -36.83 20.64 22.80
CA PRO A 518 -37.73 21.75 22.45
C PRO A 518 -36.96 23.01 22.08
N THR A 519 -37.55 23.87 21.25
CA THR A 519 -36.86 25.05 20.68
C THR A 519 -36.35 26.03 21.74
N ASP A 520 -36.99 26.07 22.93
CA ASP A 520 -36.87 27.11 23.95
C ASP A 520 -36.07 26.75 25.21
N GLN A 521 -35.47 25.57 25.33
CA GLN A 521 -34.64 25.29 26.50
C GLN A 521 -33.27 25.98 26.37
N ALA A 522 -33.08 27.04 27.15
CA ALA A 522 -31.75 27.54 27.52
C ALA A 522 -31.01 26.41 28.28
N VAL A 523 -29.76 26.16 27.88
CA VAL A 523 -28.85 25.21 28.55
C VAL A 523 -28.16 25.90 29.69
#